data_AF-A0A9W4L2C0-F1
#
_entry.id   AF-A0A9W4L2C0-F1
#
_cell.length_a   1.000
_cell.length_b   1.000
_cell.length_c   1.000
_cell.angle_alpha   90.00
_cell.angle_beta   90.00
_cell.angle_gamma   90.00
#
_symmetry.space_group_name_H-M   'P 1'
#
loop_
_entity.id
_entity.type
_entity.pdbx_description
1 polymer ?
#
loop_
_entity_poly.entity_id
_entity_poly.type
_entity_poly.pdbx_seq_one_letter_code
_entity_poly.pdbx_strand_id
1 'polypeptide(L)'
;MEQICFELENVEVTYLDKEILKIDRLAVHQFDRIGIVGKNGTGKSTLLKLLAGEIQPTSGKVKGYVDRGYFEQVEAPVVAEADPALLGKLAVPRNSASLSGGEKRG
;
A
#
# COMPACT_ATOMS: atom_id res chain seq x y z
N MET A 1 21.59 8.22 -13.22
CA MET A 1 21.54 8.89 -11.90
C MET A 1 20.29 8.39 -11.21
N GLU A 2 20.39 7.92 -9.98
CA GLU A 2 19.22 7.46 -9.21
C GLU A 2 18.33 8.66 -8.88
N GLN A 3 17.07 8.62 -9.34
CA GLN A 3 16.08 9.65 -9.04
C GLN A 3 15.32 9.27 -7.77
N ILE A 4 15.09 10.25 -6.89
CA ILE A 4 14.26 10.05 -5.69
C ILE A 4 12.78 10.14 -6.09
N CYS A 5 12.01 9.14 -5.71
CA CYS A 5 10.55 9.09 -5.91
C CYS A 5 9.80 9.66 -4.69
N PHE A 6 10.27 9.33 -3.48
CA PHE A 6 9.67 9.80 -2.22
C PHE A 6 10.72 10.16 -1.19
N GLU A 7 10.44 11.17 -0.38
CA GLU A 7 11.26 11.59 0.76
C GLU A 7 10.38 11.93 1.96
N LEU A 8 10.68 11.30 3.10
CA LEU A 8 10.06 11.56 4.39
C LEU A 8 11.13 12.08 5.36
N GLU A 9 10.81 13.15 6.07
CA GLU A 9 11.67 13.79 7.05
C GLU A 9 10.91 14.06 8.35
N ASN A 10 11.37 13.46 9.45
CA ASN A 10 10.83 13.59 10.81
C ASN A 10 9.31 13.43 10.86
N VAL A 11 8.80 12.39 10.19
CA VAL A 11 7.37 12.14 10.04
C VAL A 11 6.82 11.43 11.26
N GLU A 12 5.75 11.98 11.83
CA GLU A 12 4.93 11.31 12.83
C GLU A 12 3.47 11.23 12.39
N VAL A 13 2.80 10.12 12.73
CA VAL A 13 1.36 9.96 12.56
C VAL A 13 0.77 9.47 13.87
N THR A 14 -0.16 10.24 14.42
CA THR A 14 -0.81 9.97 15.71
C THR A 14 -2.33 9.95 15.53
N TYR A 15 -2.99 8.94 16.12
CA TYR A 15 -4.45 8.88 16.22
C TYR A 15 -4.86 8.80 17.68
N LEU A 16 -5.74 9.71 18.13
CA LEU A 16 -6.29 9.73 19.50
C LEU A 16 -5.19 9.50 20.56
N ASP A 17 -4.12 10.29 20.47
CA ASP A 17 -2.94 10.26 21.35
C ASP A 17 -2.06 8.99 21.28
N LYS A 18 -2.31 8.09 20.35
CA LYS A 18 -1.45 6.93 20.08
C LYS A 18 -0.54 7.18 18.87
N GLU A 19 0.77 7.13 19.09
CA GLU A 19 1.77 7.13 18.01
C GLU A 19 1.63 5.85 17.17
N ILE A 20 1.43 6.03 15.85
CA ILE A 20 1.27 4.93 14.89
C ILE A 20 2.51 4.80 14.02
N LEU A 21 3.10 5.93 13.61
CA LEU A 21 4.33 6.00 12.83
C LEU A 21 5.24 7.07 13.43
N LYS A 22 6.53 6.75 13.49
CA LYS A 22 7.62 7.67 13.75
C LYS A 22 8.78 7.31 12.82
N ILE A 23 9.11 8.20 11.90
CA ILE A 23 10.10 7.97 10.85
C ILE A 23 11.02 9.18 10.78
N ASP A 24 12.26 9.03 11.25
CA ASP A 24 13.25 10.10 11.22
C ASP A 24 13.61 10.48 9.78
N ARG A 25 13.90 9.49 8.93
CA ARG A 25 14.16 9.67 7.50
C ARG A 25 13.84 8.42 6.69
N LEU A 26 13.18 8.58 5.56
CA LEU A 26 13.01 7.53 4.55
C LEU A 26 13.12 8.15 3.15
N ALA A 27 13.94 7.55 2.29
CA ALA A 27 14.02 7.91 0.87
C ALA A 27 13.75 6.66 0.04
N VAL A 28 12.94 6.80 -1.00
CA VAL A 28 12.63 5.74 -1.97
C VAL A 28 13.11 6.20 -3.33
N HIS A 29 13.94 5.39 -3.98
CA HIS A 29 14.53 5.69 -5.27
C HIS A 29 13.83 4.94 -6.40
N GLN A 30 14.04 5.43 -7.61
CA GLN A 30 13.60 4.75 -8.82
C GLN A 30 14.21 3.34 -8.88
N PHE A 31 13.41 2.36 -9.29
CA PHE A 31 13.74 0.92 -9.37
C PHE A 31 13.84 0.17 -8.04
N ASP A 32 13.64 0.83 -6.90
CA ASP A 32 13.53 0.14 -5.61
C ASP A 32 12.34 -0.82 -5.59
N ARG A 33 12.54 -1.99 -4.99
CA ARG A 33 11.48 -2.95 -4.65
C ARG A 33 11.49 -3.15 -3.14
N ILE A 34 10.58 -2.45 -2.45
CA ILE A 34 10.56 -2.38 -0.99
C ILE A 34 9.40 -3.24 -0.45
N GLY A 35 9.72 -4.16 0.46
CA GLY A 35 8.73 -4.89 1.26
C GLY A 35 8.59 -4.29 2.66
N ILE A 36 7.36 -4.01 3.09
CA ILE A 36 7.08 -3.54 4.46
C ILE A 36 6.60 -4.72 5.30
N VAL A 37 7.35 -5.08 6.33
CA VAL A 37 7.04 -6.18 7.23
C VAL A 37 6.73 -5.68 8.65
N GLY A 38 5.95 -6.47 9.40
CA GLY A 38 5.55 -6.13 10.77
C GLY A 38 4.23 -6.78 11.14
N LYS A 39 3.90 -6.81 12.44
CA LYS A 39 2.64 -7.38 12.93
C LYS A 39 1.43 -6.57 12.43
N ASN A 40 0.22 -7.13 12.53
CA ASN A 40 -0.98 -6.35 12.25
C ASN A 40 -1.14 -5.21 13.26
N GLY A 41 -1.58 -4.04 12.77
CA GLY A 41 -1.72 -2.84 13.59
C GLY A 41 -0.44 -2.03 13.83
N THR A 42 0.72 -2.41 13.26
CA THR A 42 1.98 -1.65 13.40
C THR A 42 2.11 -0.47 12.44
N GLY A 43 1.02 -0.01 11.82
CA GLY A 43 1.06 1.17 10.95
C GLY A 43 1.46 0.93 9.49
N LYS A 44 1.63 -0.32 9.01
CA LYS A 44 2.00 -0.60 7.60
C LYS A 44 1.05 0.06 6.59
N SER A 45 -0.25 -0.19 6.75
CA SER A 45 -1.26 0.41 5.88
C SER A 45 -1.32 1.93 6.05
N THR A 46 -1.02 2.44 7.25
CA THR A 46 -0.89 3.89 7.51
C THR A 46 0.27 4.49 6.70
N LEU A 47 1.42 3.83 6.65
CA LEU A 47 2.58 4.27 5.87
C LEU A 47 2.26 4.27 4.37
N LEU A 48 1.58 3.24 3.87
CA LEU A 48 1.15 3.18 2.47
C LEU A 48 0.16 4.29 2.13
N LYS A 49 -0.84 4.56 2.99
CA LYS A 49 -1.79 5.67 2.81
C LYS A 49 -1.09 7.03 2.83
N LEU A 50 -0.12 7.20 3.73
CA LEU A 50 0.69 8.42 3.81
C LEU A 50 1.50 8.65 2.52
N LEU A 51 2.16 7.61 2.02
CA LEU A 51 2.90 7.66 0.75
C LEU A 51 1.97 7.87 -0.44
N ALA A 52 0.76 7.32 -0.43
CA ALA A 52 -0.26 7.56 -1.44
C ALA A 52 -0.77 9.02 -1.44
N GLY A 53 -0.67 9.71 -0.31
CA GLY A 53 -1.24 11.05 -0.11
C GLY A 53 -2.69 11.03 0.38
N GLU A 54 -3.22 9.86 0.74
CA GLU A 54 -4.57 9.69 1.30
C GLU A 54 -4.71 10.25 2.71
N ILE A 55 -3.59 10.36 3.43
CA ILE A 55 -3.53 11.00 4.75
C ILE A 55 -2.33 11.95 4.81
N GLN A 56 -2.42 12.97 5.65
CA GLN A 56 -1.30 13.85 5.97
C GLN A 56 -0.61 13.39 7.26
N PRO A 57 0.69 13.65 7.42
CA PRO A 57 1.36 13.38 8.68
C PRO A 57 0.89 14.37 9.76
N THR A 58 0.95 13.96 11.02
CA THR A 58 0.69 14.85 12.15
C THR A 58 1.82 15.85 12.32
N SER A 59 3.06 15.43 12.09
CA SER A 59 4.26 16.28 12.09
C SER A 59 5.26 15.81 11.01
N GLY A 60 6.19 16.68 10.62
CA GLY A 60 7.19 16.37 9.60
C GLY A 60 6.73 16.64 8.18
N LYS A 61 7.45 16.08 7.21
CA LYS A 61 7.25 16.34 5.77
C LYS A 61 7.30 15.07 4.95
N VAL A 62 6.39 14.97 3.98
CA VAL A 62 6.36 13.93 2.94
C VAL A 62 6.42 14.62 1.58
N LYS A 63 7.41 14.29 0.77
CA LYS A 63 7.54 14.79 -0.61
C LYS A 63 7.42 13.62 -1.58
N GLY A 64 6.64 13.79 -2.64
CA GLY A 64 6.57 12.88 -3.78
C GLY A 64 6.98 13.60 -5.04
N TYR A 65 7.75 12.91 -5.87
CA TYR A 65 8.26 13.46 -7.13
C TYR A 65 7.73 12.70 -8.36
N VAL A 66 6.79 11.78 -8.15
CA VAL A 66 6.20 10.90 -9.18
C VAL A 66 4.70 10.72 -8.91
N ASP A 67 3.97 10.34 -9.95
CA ASP A 67 2.58 9.91 -9.82
C ASP A 67 2.47 8.62 -8.99
N ARG A 68 1.34 8.49 -8.28
CA ARG A 68 1.15 7.48 -7.24
C ARG A 68 -0.09 6.65 -7.56
N GLY A 69 0.05 5.33 -7.49
CA GLY A 69 -1.07 4.39 -7.50
C GLY A 69 -1.17 3.71 -6.14
N TYR A 70 -2.36 3.68 -5.55
CA TYR A 70 -2.62 3.01 -4.28
C TYR A 70 -3.72 1.95 -4.46
N PHE A 71 -3.42 0.72 -4.04
CA PHE A 71 -4.39 -0.36 -4.01
C PHE A 71 -4.79 -0.59 -2.56
N GLU A 72 -6.06 -0.32 -2.26
CA GLU A 72 -6.56 -0.49 -0.91
C GLU A 72 -6.58 -1.96 -0.48
N GLN A 73 -6.47 -2.17 0.82
CA GLN A 73 -6.78 -3.47 1.39
C GLN A 73 -8.30 -3.65 1.39
N VAL A 74 -8.81 -4.24 0.33
CA VAL A 74 -10.23 -4.61 0.23
C VAL A 74 -10.48 -5.95 0.92
N GLU A 75 -11.60 -6.07 1.63
CA GLU A 75 -12.16 -7.40 1.94
C GLU A 75 -12.50 -8.10 0.62
N ALA A 76 -12.48 -9.44 0.61
CA ALA A 76 -12.88 -10.16 -0.59
C ALA A 76 -14.33 -9.74 -0.93
N PRO A 77 -14.62 -9.31 -2.18
CA PRO A 77 -15.99 -9.01 -2.54
C PRO A 77 -16.85 -10.25 -2.28
N VAL A 78 -18.07 -10.02 -1.81
CA VAL A 78 -19.11 -11.06 -1.79
C VAL A 78 -19.45 -11.33 -3.25
N VAL A 79 -18.67 -12.22 -3.87
CA VAL A 79 -18.70 -12.69 -5.27
C VAL A 79 -19.50 -11.75 -6.19
N ALA A 80 -18.88 -10.65 -6.61
CA ALA A 80 -19.34 -9.92 -7.77
C ALA A 80 -18.78 -10.64 -9.01
N GLU A 81 -19.62 -10.89 -10.01
CA GLU A 81 -19.20 -11.52 -11.27
C GLU A 81 -18.00 -10.76 -11.86
N ALA A 82 -16.89 -11.48 -12.05
CA ALA A 82 -15.66 -10.90 -12.58
C ALA A 82 -15.72 -10.79 -14.11
N ASP A 83 -15.06 -9.76 -14.67
CA ASP A 83 -14.97 -9.54 -16.11
C ASP A 83 -14.31 -10.75 -16.82
N PRO A 84 -15.01 -11.44 -17.74
CA PRO A 84 -14.48 -12.59 -18.47
C PRO A 84 -13.17 -12.31 -19.23
N ALA A 85 -12.96 -11.07 -19.70
CA ALA A 85 -11.76 -10.68 -20.43
C ALA A 85 -10.53 -10.60 -19.51
N LEU A 86 -10.71 -10.23 -18.24
CA LEU A 86 -9.64 -10.22 -17.23
C LEU A 86 -9.33 -11.65 -16.76
N LEU A 87 -10.35 -12.47 -16.53
CA LEU A 87 -10.19 -13.87 -16.13
C LEU A 87 -9.32 -14.69 -17.11
N GLY A 88 -9.51 -14.44 -18.42
CA GLY A 88 -8.71 -15.09 -19.47
C GLY A 88 -7.25 -14.65 -19.51
N LYS A 89 -6.96 -13.39 -19.16
CA LYS A 89 -5.60 -12.83 -19.14
C LYS A 89 -4.82 -13.21 -17.89
N LEU A 90 -5.52 -13.37 -16.76
CA LEU A 90 -4.94 -13.66 -15.45
C LEU A 90 -4.90 -15.17 -15.13
N ALA A 91 -5.33 -16.02 -16.07
CA ALA A 91 -5.33 -17.49 -15.95
C ALA A 91 -6.03 -18.01 -14.67
N VAL A 92 -7.12 -17.34 -14.26
CA VAL A 92 -7.84 -17.68 -13.03
C VAL A 92 -8.66 -18.97 -13.23
N PRO A 93 -8.48 -20.02 -12.42
CA PRO A 93 -9.25 -21.27 -12.53
C PRO A 93 -10.75 -21.04 -12.24
N ARG A 94 -11.63 -21.70 -13.00
CA ARG A 94 -13.10 -21.55 -12.87
C ARG A 94 -13.69 -22.10 -11.55
N ASN A 95 -12.91 -22.81 -10.74
CA ASN A 95 -13.39 -23.44 -9.52
C ASN A 95 -12.78 -22.75 -8.28
N SER A 96 -13.55 -21.86 -7.65
CA SER A 96 -13.07 -20.90 -6.64
C SER A 96 -13.20 -21.36 -5.19
N ALA A 97 -13.70 -22.58 -4.95
CA ALA A 97 -14.02 -23.09 -3.62
C ALA A 97 -12.78 -23.38 -2.75
N SER A 98 -11.59 -23.51 -3.33
CA SER A 98 -10.34 -23.82 -2.61
C SER A 98 -9.21 -22.82 -2.84
N LEU A 99 -9.52 -21.63 -3.37
CA LEU A 99 -8.51 -20.63 -3.71
C LEU A 99 -8.11 -19.78 -2.49
N SER A 100 -6.81 -19.57 -2.31
CA SER A 100 -6.25 -18.63 -1.35
C SER A 100 -6.68 -17.20 -1.69
N GLY A 101 -6.70 -16.31 -0.70
CA GLY A 101 -7.16 -14.92 -0.86
C GLY A 101 -6.44 -14.13 -1.97
N GLY A 102 -5.22 -14.53 -2.36
CA GLY A 102 -4.49 -13.94 -3.49
C GLY A 102 -4.93 -14.44 -4.87
N GLU A 103 -5.43 -15.68 -4.98
CA GLU A 103 -5.89 -16.28 -6.24
C GLU A 103 -7.33 -15.88 -6.57
N LYS A 104 -8.09 -15.40 -5.57
CA LYS A 104 -9.41 -14.78 -5.76
C LYS A 104 -9.35 -13.33 -6.26
N ARG A 105 -8.16 -12.77 -6.43
CA ARG A 105 -7.91 -11.33 -6.70
C ARG A 105 -7.23 -11.06 -8.05
N GLY A 106 -7.23 -12.05 -8.95
CA GLY A 106 -6.80 -11.91 -10.34
C GLY A 106 -7.93 -11.37 -11.19
#